data_AF-A0A3P7XSV6-F1
#
_entry.id   AF-A0A3P7XSV6-F1
#
_cell.length_a   1.000
_cell.length_b   1.000
_cell.length_c   1.000
_cell.angle_alpha   90.00
_cell.angle_beta   90.00
_cell.angle_gamma   90.00
#
_symmetry.space_group_name_H-M   'P 1'
#
loop_
_entity.id
_entity.type
_entity.pdbx_description
1 polymer ?
#
loop_
_entity_poly.entity_id
_entity_poly.type
_entity_poly.pdbx_seq_one_letter_code
_entity_poly.pdbx_strand_id
1 'polypeptide(L)'
;MLNRMKDCVDAQLRDQQAGFRKDISCTDQIATLQIIVEQSIEWNSSLYINFIDYEKAFDSVNRTTLWKLSSTLRRASEDSQYHTEFI
;
A
#
# COMPACT_ATOMS: atom_id res chain seq x y z
N MET A 1 -15.29 -9.25 -7.80
CA MET A 1 -14.09 -8.77 -8.53
C MET A 1 -12.98 -8.37 -7.57
N LEU A 2 -13.25 -7.44 -6.65
CA LEU A 2 -12.28 -6.99 -5.63
C LEU A 2 -11.66 -8.14 -4.81
N ASN A 3 -12.47 -9.06 -4.28
CA ASN A 3 -11.96 -10.21 -3.52
C ASN A 3 -11.03 -11.13 -4.31
N ARG A 4 -11.16 -11.19 -5.64
CA ARG A 4 -10.29 -12.04 -6.49
C ARG A 4 -8.90 -11.46 -6.69
N MET A 5 -8.75 -10.15 -6.57
CA MET A 5 -7.47 -9.45 -6.75
C MET A 5 -6.80 -9.11 -5.42
N LYS A 6 -7.51 -9.29 -4.31
CA LYS A 6 -7.10 -8.84 -2.98
C LYS A 6 -5.71 -9.36 -2.63
N ASP A 7 -5.52 -10.67 -2.64
CA ASP A 7 -4.26 -11.28 -2.16
C ASP A 7 -3.07 -10.91 -3.05
N CYS A 8 -3.28 -10.89 -4.38
CA CYS A 8 -2.26 -10.48 -5.34
C CYS A 8 -1.85 -9.00 -5.19
N VAL A 9 -2.83 -8.12 -4.91
CA VAL A 9 -2.56 -6.70 -4.64
C VAL A 9 -1.89 -6.54 -3.29
N ASP A 10 -2.43 -7.16 -2.23
CA ASP A 10 -1.89 -7.09 -0.87
C ASP A 10 -0.45 -7.60 -0.79
N ALA A 11 -0.07 -8.61 -1.57
CA ALA A 11 1.31 -9.10 -1.67
C ALA A 11 2.28 -8.11 -2.33
N GLN A 12 1.78 -7.14 -3.09
CA GLN A 12 2.58 -6.11 -3.76
C GLN A 12 2.61 -4.78 -3.02
N LEU A 13 1.67 -4.58 -2.08
CA LEU A 13 1.67 -3.40 -1.23
C LEU A 13 2.83 -3.47 -0.23
N ARG A 14 3.42 -2.30 0.06
CA ARG A 14 4.40 -2.17 1.13
C ARG A 14 3.71 -2.26 2.49
N ASP A 15 4.42 -2.76 3.49
CA ASP A 15 3.89 -2.88 4.86
C ASP A 15 3.48 -1.53 5.47
N GLN A 16 4.15 -0.44 5.06
CA GLN A 16 3.84 0.91 5.51
C GLN A 16 2.54 1.46 4.90
N GLN A 17 2.02 0.86 3.82
CA GLN A 17 0.78 1.32 3.21
C GLN A 17 -0.42 0.81 4.01
N ALA A 18 -0.98 1.66 4.86
CA ALA A 18 -2.17 1.35 5.65
C ALA A 18 -3.49 1.51 4.89
N GLY A 19 -3.54 2.45 3.94
CA GLY A 19 -4.77 2.81 3.24
C GLY A 19 -5.36 1.63 2.47
N PHE A 20 -6.66 1.40 2.65
CA PHE A 20 -7.45 0.35 1.98
C PHE A 20 -6.99 -1.09 2.27
N ARG A 21 -6.16 -1.32 3.30
CA ARG A 21 -5.83 -2.67 3.76
C ARG A 21 -6.79 -3.13 4.85
N LYS A 22 -7.08 -4.44 4.84
CA LYS A 22 -7.91 -5.04 5.86
C LYS A 22 -7.14 -5.01 7.19
N ASP A 23 -7.84 -4.70 8.27
CA ASP A 23 -7.34 -4.77 9.65
C ASP A 23 -6.19 -3.77 9.96
N ILE A 24 -5.97 -2.75 9.11
CA ILE A 24 -5.03 -1.65 9.38
C ILE A 24 -5.78 -0.33 9.59
N SER A 25 -5.49 0.37 10.68
CA SER A 25 -6.12 1.64 11.04
C SER A 25 -5.23 2.85 10.76
N CYS A 26 -5.86 4.01 10.50
CA CYS A 26 -5.16 5.29 10.49
C CYS A 26 -4.56 5.63 11.87
N THR A 27 -5.20 5.18 12.95
CA THR A 27 -4.73 5.40 14.33
C THR A 27 -3.33 4.81 14.54
N ASP A 28 -3.06 3.63 14.00
CA ASP A 28 -1.76 2.96 14.16
C ASP A 28 -0.65 3.75 13.44
N GLN A 29 -0.96 4.35 12.30
CA GLN A 29 -0.03 5.21 11.55
C GLN A 29 0.23 6.54 12.28
N ILE A 30 -0.80 7.13 12.89
CA ILE A 30 -0.65 8.34 13.71
C ILE A 30 0.23 8.05 14.93
N ALA A 31 -0.01 6.93 15.63
CA ALA A 31 0.81 6.50 16.76
C ALA A 31 2.27 6.25 16.33
N THR A 32 2.48 5.63 15.17
CA THR A 32 3.83 5.43 14.60
C THR A 32 4.53 6.76 14.34
N LEU A 33 3.83 7.75 13.77
CA LEU A 33 4.38 9.08 13.55
C LEU A 33 4.74 9.77 14.87
N GLN A 34 3.90 9.65 15.90
CA GLN A 34 4.17 10.20 17.24
C GLN A 34 5.46 9.61 17.82
N ILE A 35 5.64 8.28 17.76
CA ILE A 35 6.85 7.60 18.23
C ILE A 35 8.09 8.13 17.48
N ILE A 36 8.04 8.28 16.15
CA ILE A 36 9.17 8.81 15.36
C ILE A 36 9.54 10.22 15.81
N VAL A 37 8.55 11.08 16.04
CA VAL A 37 8.76 12.44 16.54
C VAL A 37 9.39 12.42 17.93
N GLU A 38 8.85 11.63 18.85
CA GLU A 38 9.35 11.51 20.23
C GLU A 38 10.80 11.01 20.27
N GLN A 39 11.13 9.96 19.51
CA GLN A 39 12.51 9.46 19.42
C GLN A 39 13.47 10.50 18.84
N SER A 40 13.02 11.30 17.87
CA SER A 40 13.89 12.34 17.29
C SER A 40 14.27 13.41 18.30
N ILE A 41 13.31 13.78 19.18
CA ILE A 41 13.50 14.72 20.28
C ILE A 41 14.44 14.11 21.33
N GLU A 42 14.19 12.86 21.74
CA GLU A 42 14.99 12.16 22.74
C GLU A 42 16.47 12.09 22.33
N TRP A 43 16.74 11.84 21.05
CA TRP A 43 18.11 11.64 20.53
C TRP A 43 18.74 12.93 19.99
N ASN A 44 18.06 14.08 20.14
CA ASN A 44 18.48 15.38 19.59
C ASN A 44 18.88 15.31 18.11
N SER A 45 18.09 14.56 17.33
CA SER A 45 18.30 14.34 15.90
C SER A 45 17.37 15.23 15.07
N SER A 46 17.84 15.67 13.90
CA SER A 46 17.00 16.44 12.99
C SER A 46 15.96 15.54 12.31
N LEU A 47 14.69 15.93 12.38
CA LEU A 47 13.58 15.24 11.73
C LEU A 47 12.85 16.19 10.76
N TYR A 48 12.57 15.70 9.55
CA TYR A 48 11.79 16.42 8.54
C TYR A 48 10.61 15.54 8.10
N ILE A 49 9.41 16.10 8.12
CA ILE A 49 8.16 15.40 7.77
C ILE A 49 7.49 16.16 6.64
N ASN A 50 7.16 15.45 5.55
CA ASN A 50 6.42 16.00 4.41
C ASN A 50 5.04 15.35 4.32
N PHE A 51 4.00 16.17 4.25
CA PHE A 51 2.64 15.73 3.97
C PHE A 51 2.33 15.96 2.49
N ILE A 52 2.02 14.90 1.77
CA ILE A 52 1.69 14.93 0.34
C ILE A 52 0.25 14.44 0.19
N ASP A 53 -0.58 15.26 -0.43
CA ASP A 53 -1.96 14.91 -0.78
C ASP A 53 -2.19 15.14 -2.29
N TYR A 54 -3.01 14.30 -2.90
CA TYR A 54 -3.31 14.38 -4.33
C TYR A 54 -4.69 14.98 -4.55
N GLU A 55 -4.75 16.12 -5.25
CA GLU A 55 -6.02 16.69 -5.66
C GLU A 55 -6.77 15.70 -6.58
N LYS A 56 -8.00 15.34 -6.20
CA LYS A 56 -8.88 14.42 -6.94
C LYS A 56 -8.16 13.13 -7.36
N ALA A 57 -7.54 12.47 -6.38
CA ALA A 57 -6.69 11.29 -6.58
C ALA A 57 -7.28 10.19 -7.48
N PHE A 58 -8.60 9.94 -7.42
CA PHE A 58 -9.24 8.93 -8.27
C PHE A 58 -9.56 9.43 -9.69
N ASP A 59 -9.89 10.70 -9.85
CA ASP A 59 -10.21 11.28 -11.16
C ASP A 59 -8.95 11.52 -12.01
N SER A 60 -7.82 11.77 -11.34
CA SER A 60 -6.53 12.05 -11.99
C SER A 60 -5.77 10.80 -12.46
N VAL A 61 -6.22 9.59 -12.09
CA VAL A 61 -5.56 8.34 -12.52
C VAL A 61 -5.71 8.12 -14.02
N ASN A 62 -4.58 7.94 -14.71
CA ASN A 62 -4.60 7.54 -16.12
C ASN A 62 -5.23 6.15 -16.29
N ARG A 63 -6.42 6.10 -16.92
CA ARG A 63 -7.19 4.86 -17.10
C ARG A 63 -6.45 3.79 -17.90
N THR A 64 -5.70 4.18 -18.93
CA THR A 64 -4.92 3.24 -19.75
C THR A 64 -3.85 2.55 -18.91
N THR A 65 -3.14 3.32 -18.07
CA THR A 65 -2.15 2.77 -17.14
C THR A 65 -2.80 1.86 -16.10
N LEU A 66 -3.94 2.26 -15.53
CA LEU A 66 -4.68 1.47 -14.55
C LEU A 66 -5.10 0.10 -15.12
N TRP A 67 -5.64 0.06 -16.34
CA TRP A 67 -6.05 -1.20 -16.98
C TRP A 67 -4.86 -2.10 -17.32
N LYS A 68 -3.74 -1.53 -17.76
CA LYS A 68 -2.50 -2.28 -17.99
C LYS A 68 -2.01 -2.91 -16.69
N LEU A 69 -2.00 -2.15 -15.59
CA LEU A 69 -1.61 -2.66 -14.28
C LEU A 69 -2.53 -3.80 -13.83
N SER A 70 -3.86 -3.60 -13.88
CA SER A 70 -4.84 -4.62 -13.53
C SER A 70 -4.65 -5.93 -14.32
N SER A 71 -4.35 -5.82 -15.62
CA SER A 71 -4.09 -6.97 -16.48
C SER A 71 -2.78 -7.69 -16.15
N THR A 72 -1.77 -6.98 -15.66
CA THR A 72 -0.50 -7.56 -15.18
C THR A 72 -0.67 -8.27 -13.85
N LEU A 73 -1.37 -7.63 -12.90
CA LEU A 73 -1.68 -8.20 -11.60
C LEU A 73 -2.50 -9.49 -11.75
N ARG A 74 -3.48 -9.51 -12.66
CA ARG A 74 -4.27 -10.71 -12.93
C ARG A 74 -3.42 -11.89 -13.41
N ARG A 75 -2.48 -11.65 -14.33
CA ARG A 75 -1.57 -12.70 -14.83
C ARG A 75 -0.66 -13.22 -13.74
N ALA A 76 -0.09 -12.32 -12.93
CA ALA A 76 0.74 -12.71 -11.79
C ALA A 76 -0.04 -13.54 -10.76
N SER A 77 -1.34 -13.24 -10.56
CA SER A 77 -2.22 -14.06 -9.71
C SER A 77 -2.45 -15.45 -10.27
N GLU A 78 -2.62 -15.60 -11.59
CA GLU A 78 -2.83 -16.89 -12.25
C GLU A 78 -1.54 -17.74 -12.15
N ASP A 79 -0.37 -17.17 -12.44
CA ASP A 79 0.92 -17.87 -12.38
C ASP A 79 1.28 -18.37 -10.96
N SER A 80 0.97 -17.58 -9.92
CA SER A 80 1.21 -17.97 -8.53
C SER A 80 0.30 -19.11 -8.07
N GLN A 81 -0.92 -19.20 -8.59
CA GLN A 81 -1.85 -20.29 -8.25
C GLN A 81 -1.33 -21.63 -8.81
N TYR A 82 -0.84 -21.64 -10.06
CA TYR A 82 -0.22 -22.84 -10.63
C TYR A 82 1.00 -23.31 -9.82
N HIS A 83 1.85 -22.40 -9.34
CA HIS A 83 3.02 -22.81 -8.55
C HIS A 83 2.65 -23.49 -7.21
N THR A 84 1.49 -23.16 -6.64
CA THR A 84 1.02 -23.72 -5.36
C THR A 84 0.32 -25.08 -5.54
N GLU A 85 -0.20 -25.37 -6.73
CA GLU A 85 -0.90 -26.63 -7.06
C GLU A 85 0.06 -27.77 -7.48
N PHE A 86 1.36 -27.48 -7.71
CA PHE A 86 2.38 -28.46 -8.13
C PHE A 86 3.46 -28.75 -7.08
N ILE A 87 3.25 -28.38 -5.81
CA ILE A 87 4.09 -28.73 -4.65
C ILE A 87 3.31 -29.64 -3.72
#